data_AF-A0A7Y5RM67-F1
#
_entry.id   AF-A0A7Y5RM67-F1
#
_cell.length_a   1.000
_cell.length_b   1.000
_cell.length_c   1.000
_cell.angle_alpha   90.00
_cell.angle_beta   90.00
_cell.angle_gamma   90.00
#
_symmetry.space_group_name_H-M   'P 1'
#
loop_
_entity.id
_entity.type
_entity.pdbx_description
1 polymer ?
#
loop_
_entity_poly.entity_id
_entity_poly.type
_entity_poly.pdbx_seq_one_letter_code
_entity_poly.pdbx_strand_id
1 'polypeptide(L)'
;KGLTTLLTATTSPAVGGQTRQGSEVLTTIKGTVPGKAVTDLFLIGDSNGSFTATYGLTDAQELRQVVIAGPFFGAGSASTYTLTLDQYGQPVTITKP
;
A
#
# COMPACT_ATOMS: atom_id res chain seq x y z
N LYS A 1 7.33 -9.02 -9.47
CA LYS A 1 7.17 -8.60 -8.06
C LYS A 1 5.72 -8.18 -7.85
N GLY A 2 5.19 -8.28 -6.64
CA GLY A 2 3.80 -7.90 -6.33
C GLY A 2 3.74 -6.84 -5.23
N LEU A 3 2.57 -6.29 -4.97
CA LEU A 3 2.37 -5.28 -3.92
C LEU A 3 2.81 -5.75 -2.52
N THR A 4 2.75 -7.06 -2.25
CA THR A 4 3.25 -7.67 -1.01
C THR A 4 4.73 -7.41 -0.76
N THR A 5 5.53 -7.18 -1.81
CA THR A 5 6.97 -6.88 -1.62
C THR A 5 7.20 -5.50 -1.02
N LEU A 6 6.25 -4.56 -1.16
CA LEU A 6 6.35 -3.23 -0.55
C LEU A 6 6.06 -3.27 0.95
N LEU A 7 5.16 -4.16 1.38
CA LEU A 7 4.87 -4.40 2.79
C LEU A 7 6.14 -4.81 3.54
N THR A 8 6.87 -5.80 3.02
CA THR A 8 8.13 -6.27 3.61
C THR A 8 9.30 -5.30 3.45
N ALA A 9 9.23 -4.38 2.49
CA ALA A 9 10.24 -3.33 2.28
C ALA A 9 9.99 -2.09 3.15
N THR A 10 8.88 -2.04 3.87
CA THR A 10 8.54 -0.88 4.72
C THR A 10 9.49 -0.81 5.90
N THR A 11 10.10 0.34 6.07
CA THR A 11 10.99 0.66 7.19
C THR A 11 10.24 1.45 8.25
N SER A 12 10.69 1.31 9.50
CA SER A 12 10.12 1.96 10.68
C SER A 12 8.59 1.79 10.81
N PRO A 13 8.06 0.55 10.71
CA PRO A 13 6.63 0.34 10.87
C PRO A 13 6.20 0.72 12.29
N ALA A 14 5.16 1.53 12.37
CA ALA A 14 4.55 1.94 13.63
C ALA A 14 3.04 1.80 13.53
N VAL A 15 2.43 1.32 14.62
CA VAL A 15 0.97 1.36 14.76
C VAL A 15 0.56 2.83 14.77
N GLY A 16 -0.37 3.18 13.90
CA GLY A 16 -1.02 4.48 13.87
C GLY A 16 -2.21 4.47 14.83
N GLY A 17 -3.39 4.71 14.28
CA GLY A 17 -4.66 4.59 15.00
C GLY A 17 -5.63 3.68 14.27
N GLN A 18 -6.90 3.80 14.61
CA GLN A 18 -7.98 3.16 13.87
C GLN A 18 -8.62 4.13 12.88
N THR A 19 -9.00 3.63 11.72
CA THR A 19 -9.78 4.38 10.72
C THR A 19 -11.00 3.58 10.31
N ARG A 20 -12.09 4.25 9.96
CA ARG A 20 -13.29 3.58 9.45
C ARG A 20 -13.24 3.55 7.93
N GLN A 21 -13.36 2.35 7.35
CA GLN A 21 -13.56 2.15 5.91
C GLN A 21 -14.89 1.46 5.69
N GLY A 22 -15.91 2.23 5.29
CA GLY A 22 -17.28 1.72 5.17
C GLY A 22 -17.79 1.19 6.52
N SER A 23 -18.20 -0.08 6.54
CA SER A 23 -18.65 -0.76 7.76
C SER A 23 -17.50 -1.26 8.65
N GLU A 24 -16.27 -1.31 8.16
CA GLU A 24 -15.12 -1.86 8.88
C GLU A 24 -14.34 -0.79 9.63
N VAL A 25 -13.75 -1.19 10.77
CA VAL A 25 -12.74 -0.41 11.48
C VAL A 25 -11.40 -1.09 11.25
N LEU A 26 -10.42 -0.32 10.78
CA LEU A 26 -9.10 -0.83 10.41
C LEU A 26 -8.05 -0.30 11.37
N THR A 27 -7.21 -1.17 11.88
CA THR A 27 -5.98 -0.79 12.57
C THR A 27 -4.95 -0.38 11.53
N THR A 28 -4.41 0.83 11.65
CA THR A 28 -3.43 1.35 10.69
C THR A 28 -2.00 1.07 11.12
N ILE A 29 -1.16 0.63 10.18
CA ILE A 29 0.29 0.57 10.31
C ILE A 29 0.90 1.55 9.32
N LYS A 30 1.75 2.46 9.81
CA LYS A 30 2.42 3.47 8.99
C LYS A 30 3.91 3.18 8.91
N GLY A 31 4.54 3.58 7.81
CA GLY A 31 5.99 3.51 7.66
C GLY A 31 6.46 4.17 6.39
N THR A 32 7.72 3.93 6.06
CA THR A 32 8.37 4.50 4.88
C THR A 32 8.79 3.39 3.93
N VAL A 33 8.59 3.58 2.63
CA VAL A 33 9.04 2.65 1.60
C VAL A 33 10.17 3.32 0.81
N PRO A 34 11.33 2.64 0.62
CA PRO A 34 12.40 3.15 -0.22
C PRO A 34 11.92 3.35 -1.66
N GLY A 35 12.31 4.46 -2.29
CA GLY A 35 11.92 4.78 -3.66
C GLY A 35 12.34 3.70 -4.66
N LYS A 36 13.47 3.03 -4.43
CA LYS A 36 13.89 1.88 -5.25
C LYS A 36 12.88 0.73 -5.22
N ALA A 37 12.26 0.43 -4.07
CA ALA A 37 11.25 -0.62 -4.01
C ALA A 37 9.98 -0.24 -4.78
N VAL A 38 9.59 1.03 -4.72
CA VAL A 38 8.43 1.58 -5.46
C VAL A 38 8.69 1.55 -6.98
N THR A 39 9.83 2.08 -7.42
CA THR A 39 10.22 2.13 -8.84
C THR A 39 10.43 0.74 -9.45
N ASP A 40 10.98 -0.22 -8.69
CA ASP A 40 11.09 -1.62 -9.12
C ASP A 40 9.72 -2.30 -9.37
N LEU A 41 8.63 -1.82 -8.74
CA LEU A 41 7.28 -2.38 -8.89
C LEU A 41 6.42 -1.59 -9.88
N PHE A 42 6.29 -0.28 -9.69
CA PHE A 42 5.41 0.58 -10.48
C PHE A 42 6.08 1.10 -11.75
N LEU A 43 7.40 0.96 -11.88
CA LEU A 43 8.20 1.50 -12.99
C LEU A 43 8.14 3.03 -13.11
N ILE A 44 7.69 3.71 -12.06
CA ILE A 44 7.57 5.17 -11.96
C ILE A 44 7.95 5.65 -10.55
N GLY A 45 8.29 6.93 -10.43
CA GLY A 45 8.69 7.60 -9.19
C GLY A 45 10.19 7.85 -9.07
N ASP A 46 10.59 8.50 -7.97
CA ASP A 46 11.99 8.76 -7.64
C ASP A 46 12.61 7.54 -6.93
N SER A 47 13.60 6.89 -7.56
CA SER A 47 14.28 5.71 -7.01
C SER A 47 15.15 6.02 -5.79
N ASN A 48 15.60 7.27 -5.66
CA ASN A 48 16.45 7.73 -4.56
C ASN A 48 15.64 8.40 -3.44
N GLY A 49 14.36 8.68 -3.70
CA GLY A 49 13.44 9.27 -2.75
C GLY A 49 12.86 8.26 -1.75
N SER A 50 11.86 8.72 -1.02
CA SER A 50 11.08 7.92 -0.08
C SER A 50 9.59 8.16 -0.28
N PHE A 51 8.81 7.14 0.05
CA PHE A 51 7.35 7.15 -0.02
C PHE A 51 6.80 6.83 1.36
N THR A 52 5.66 7.42 1.72
CA THR A 52 4.95 7.02 2.92
C THR A 52 3.98 5.90 2.58
N ALA A 53 3.86 4.93 3.47
CA ALA A 53 2.90 3.84 3.36
C ALA A 53 2.00 3.81 4.59
N THR A 54 0.71 3.58 4.37
CA THR A 54 -0.27 3.26 5.41
C THR A 54 -1.01 1.99 5.00
N TYR A 55 -1.01 1.01 5.90
CA TYR A 55 -1.68 -0.28 5.75
C TYR A 55 -2.86 -0.32 6.71
N GLY A 56 -4.06 -0.62 6.22
CA GLY A 56 -5.24 -0.85 7.04
C GLY A 56 -5.50 -2.34 7.21
N LEU A 57 -5.45 -2.83 8.45
CA LEU A 57 -5.70 -4.22 8.81
C LEU A 57 -7.08 -4.37 9.46
N THR A 58 -7.84 -5.38 9.08
CA THR A 58 -9.07 -5.77 9.78
C THR A 58 -8.75 -6.40 11.13
N ASP A 59 -9.77 -6.60 11.98
CA ASP A 59 -9.62 -7.33 13.25
C ASP A 59 -9.14 -8.79 13.03
N ALA A 60 -9.45 -9.37 11.86
CA ALA A 60 -8.98 -10.69 11.44
C ALA A 60 -7.55 -10.69 10.86
N GLN A 61 -6.83 -9.56 10.94
CA GLN A 61 -5.48 -9.37 10.38
C GLN A 61 -5.40 -9.48 8.85
N GLU A 62 -6.51 -9.26 8.14
CA GLU A 62 -6.51 -9.15 6.69
C GLU A 62 -6.13 -7.73 6.26
N LEU A 63 -5.33 -7.61 5.19
CA LEU A 63 -4.94 -6.32 4.64
C LEU A 63 -6.07 -5.70 3.82
N ARG A 64 -6.88 -4.82 4.39
CA ARG A 64 -8.00 -4.20 3.66
C ARG A 64 -7.56 -3.09 2.71
N GLN A 65 -6.59 -2.26 3.13
CA GLN A 65 -6.21 -1.07 2.39
C GLN A 65 -4.70 -0.85 2.40
N VAL A 66 -4.16 -0.40 1.28
CA VAL A 66 -2.80 0.12 1.16
C VAL A 66 -2.86 1.50 0.55
N VAL A 67 -2.26 2.48 1.24
CA VAL A 67 -2.11 3.85 0.73
C VAL A 67 -0.63 4.15 0.64
N ILE A 68 -0.15 4.46 -0.57
CA ILE A 68 1.23 4.88 -0.81
C ILE A 68 1.21 6.29 -1.37
N ALA A 69 1.91 7.20 -0.71
CA ALA A 69 2.01 8.59 -1.13
C ALA A 69 3.48 9.01 -1.33
N GLY A 70 3.74 9.73 -2.40
CA GLY A 70 5.07 10.25 -2.70
C GLY A 70 5.21 10.78 -4.13
N PRO A 71 6.44 11.09 -4.56
CA PRO A 71 6.71 11.76 -5.83
C PRO A 71 6.72 10.79 -7.03
N PHE A 72 5.54 10.27 -7.39
CA PHE A 72 5.42 9.32 -8.51
C PHE A 72 5.72 9.93 -9.89
N PHE A 73 5.46 11.23 -10.07
CA PHE A 73 5.54 11.91 -11.38
C PHE A 73 6.56 13.06 -11.43
N GLY A 74 7.52 13.05 -10.50
CA GLY A 74 8.60 14.05 -10.44
C GLY A 74 8.71 14.74 -9.08
N ALA A 75 9.85 15.39 -8.87
CA ALA A 75 10.12 16.11 -7.65
C ALA A 75 9.11 17.26 -7.43
N GLY A 76 8.69 17.45 -6.18
CA GLY A 76 7.80 18.55 -5.79
C GLY A 76 6.30 18.31 -5.98
N SER A 77 5.88 17.17 -6.55
CA SER A 77 4.47 16.78 -6.66
C SER A 77 4.22 15.45 -5.97
N ALA A 78 3.33 15.43 -4.96
CA ALA A 78 2.92 14.19 -4.32
C ALA A 78 1.67 13.62 -5.01
N SER A 79 1.67 12.31 -5.23
CA SER A 79 0.50 11.56 -5.68
C SER A 79 0.27 10.37 -4.77
N THR A 80 -0.97 9.91 -4.73
CA THR A 80 -1.39 8.84 -3.83
C THR A 80 -1.97 7.70 -4.65
N TYR A 81 -1.49 6.49 -4.39
CA TYR A 81 -2.11 5.26 -4.86
C TYR A 81 -2.81 4.59 -3.68
N THR A 82 -4.08 4.25 -3.88
CA THR A 82 -4.88 3.50 -2.91
C THR A 82 -5.31 2.18 -3.53
N LEU A 83 -4.90 1.09 -2.89
CA LEU A 83 -5.35 -0.26 -3.18
C LEU A 83 -6.34 -0.68 -2.09
N THR A 84 -7.48 -1.24 -2.50
CA THR A 84 -8.40 -1.94 -1.60
C THR A 84 -8.41 -3.41 -1.99
N LEU A 85 -8.29 -4.29 -1.00
CA LEU A 85 -8.30 -5.73 -1.18
C LEU A 85 -9.51 -6.29 -0.45
N ASP A 86 -10.27 -7.16 -1.11
CA ASP A 86 -11.42 -7.83 -0.54
C ASP A 86 -11.59 -9.24 -1.06
N GLN A 87 -12.67 -9.90 -0.62
CA GLN A 87 -13.05 -11.24 -1.05
C GLN A 87 -11.90 -12.26 -0.94
N TYR A 88 -11.14 -12.20 0.16
CA TYR A 88 -10.03 -13.11 0.43
C TYR A 88 -10.47 -14.58 0.31
N GLY A 89 -9.67 -15.37 -0.43
CA GLY A 89 -9.90 -16.80 -0.64
C GLY A 89 -11.08 -17.14 -1.57
N GLN A 90 -11.79 -16.16 -2.12
CA GLN A 90 -12.88 -16.43 -3.05
C GLN A 90 -12.36 -16.82 -4.43
N PRO A 91 -12.94 -17.85 -5.08
CA PRO A 91 -12.56 -18.23 -6.44
C PRO A 91 -12.99 -17.15 -7.44
N VAL A 92 -12.10 -16.81 -8.37
CA VAL A 92 -12.37 -15.86 -9.46
C VAL A 92 -12.32 -16.61 -10.78
N THR A 93 -13.30 -16.39 -11.65
CA THR A 93 -13.31 -16.92 -13.02
C THR A 93 -12.64 -15.90 -13.95
N ILE A 94 -11.60 -16.33 -14.68
CA ILE A 94 -10.92 -15.52 -15.69
C ILE A 94 -11.21 -16.12 -17.06
N THR A 95 -11.90 -15.37 -17.92
CA THR A 95 -12.19 -15.79 -19.31
C THR A 95 -11.31 -15.03 -20.29
N LYS A 96 -11.05 -15.62 -21.45
CA LYS A 96 -10.44 -14.89 -22.58
C LYS A 96 -11.33 -13.69 -22.95
N PRO A 97 -10.75 -12.52 -23.31
CA PRO A 97 -11.52 -11.37 -23.81
C PRO A 97 -12.39 -11.72 -25.02
#